data_AF-A0A7Z2ZLG3-F1
#
_entry.id   AF-A0A7Z2ZLG3-F1
#
_cell.length_a   1.000
_cell.length_b   1.000
_cell.length_c   1.000
_cell.angle_alpha   90.00
_cell.angle_beta   90.00
_cell.angle_gamma   90.00
#
_symmetry.space_group_name_H-M   'P 1'
#
loop_
_entity.id
_entity.type
_entity.pdbx_description
1 polymer ?
#
loop_
_entity_poly.entity_id
_entity_poly.type
_entity_poly.pdbx_seq_one_letter_code
_entity_poly.pdbx_strand_id
1 'polypeptide(L)'
;MLWPEVRSYYPLQWVLIEAIEATTQGNKRVVDQLSVVNSFGVESKEALKTYMKLHRENKARELYVVHTSREELDIEVTVWTGIRAIQ
;
A
#
# COMPACT_ATOMS: atom_id res chain seq x y z
N MET A 1 -4.99 -12.14 3.76
CA MET A 1 -5.99 -11.51 4.66
C MET A 1 -6.76 -10.47 3.87
N LEU A 2 -7.98 -10.17 4.30
CA LEU A 2 -8.85 -9.14 3.72
C LEU A 2 -8.67 -7.80 4.47
N TRP A 3 -8.99 -6.69 3.80
CA TRP A 3 -8.86 -5.36 4.42
C TRP A 3 -9.62 -5.18 5.75
N PRO A 4 -10.88 -5.66 5.90
CA PRO A 4 -11.58 -5.57 7.18
C PRO A 4 -10.85 -6.27 8.34
N GLU A 5 -10.17 -7.38 8.07
CA GLU A 5 -9.39 -8.10 9.07
C GLU A 5 -8.19 -7.27 9.52
N VAL A 6 -7.49 -6.62 8.58
CA VAL A 6 -6.38 -5.70 8.90
C VAL A 6 -6.84 -4.59 9.82
N ARG A 7 -7.99 -3.98 9.52
CA ARG A 7 -8.55 -2.91 10.36
C ARG A 7 -8.88 -3.39 11.77
N SER A 8 -9.32 -4.64 11.92
CA SER A 8 -9.58 -5.25 13.22
C SER A 8 -8.30 -5.53 14.00
N TYR A 9 -7.24 -6.01 13.35
CA TYR A 9 -5.97 -6.32 14.02
C TYR A 9 -5.10 -5.08 14.29
N TYR A 10 -5.19 -4.07 13.42
CA TYR A 10 -4.38 -2.86 13.46
C TYR A 10 -5.27 -1.62 13.42
N PRO A 11 -6.07 -1.33 14.46
CA PRO A 11 -6.97 -0.18 14.44
C PRO A 11 -6.21 1.14 14.46
N LEU A 12 -6.69 2.12 13.68
CA LEU A 12 -6.27 3.53 13.67
C LEU A 12 -4.75 3.77 13.58
N GLN A 13 -4.09 3.10 12.63
CA GLN A 13 -2.66 3.21 12.45
C GLN A 13 -2.20 3.03 11.00
N TRP A 14 -0.96 3.40 10.76
CA TRP A 14 -0.26 3.17 9.50
C TRP A 14 0.24 1.73 9.43
N VAL A 15 -0.03 1.10 8.30
CA VAL A 15 0.45 -0.23 7.95
C VAL A 15 1.10 -0.19 6.56
N LEU A 16 2.16 -0.97 6.40
CA LEU A 16 2.71 -1.31 5.10
C LEU A 16 2.14 -2.67 4.71
N ILE A 17 1.44 -2.70 3.59
CA ILE A 17 0.85 -3.92 3.04
C ILE A 17 1.54 -4.31 1.74
N GLU A 18 1.48 -5.60 1.44
CA GLU A 18 1.80 -6.16 0.13
C GLU A 18 0.50 -6.69 -0.48
N ALA A 19 0.18 -6.24 -1.68
CA ALA A 19 -0.94 -6.78 -2.44
C ALA A 19 -0.54 -8.15 -3.01
N ILE A 20 -1.31 -9.17 -2.65
CA ILE A 20 -1.11 -10.56 -3.11
C ILE A 20 -2.01 -10.82 -4.32
N GLU A 21 -3.25 -10.34 -4.26
CA GLU A 21 -4.23 -10.40 -5.34
C GLU A 21 -4.90 -9.03 -5.45
N ALA A 22 -4.85 -8.45 -6.65
CA ALA A 22 -5.43 -7.14 -6.90
C ALA A 22 -5.87 -6.99 -8.35
N THR A 23 -7.03 -6.37 -8.52
CA THR A 23 -7.65 -6.09 -9.81
C THR A 23 -7.66 -4.58 -10.05
N THR A 24 -7.38 -4.15 -11.28
CA THR A 24 -7.49 -2.73 -11.66
C THR A 24 -8.87 -2.49 -12.25
N GLN A 25 -9.62 -1.57 -11.65
CA GLN A 25 -10.93 -1.11 -12.13
C GLN A 25 -10.85 0.38 -12.44
N GLY A 26 -10.70 0.73 -13.72
CA GLY A 26 -10.46 2.11 -14.15
C GLY A 26 -9.12 2.64 -13.62
N ASN A 27 -9.17 3.71 -12.83
CA ASN A 27 -8.00 4.30 -12.16
C ASN A 27 -7.82 3.81 -10.72
N LYS A 28 -8.61 2.84 -10.25
CA LYS A 28 -8.51 2.28 -8.91
C LYS A 28 -7.87 0.89 -8.96
N ARG A 29 -6.93 0.65 -8.06
CA ARG A 29 -6.43 -0.69 -7.73
C ARG A 29 -7.25 -1.19 -6.55
N VAL A 30 -8.03 -2.24 -6.79
CA VAL A 30 -8.83 -2.94 -5.79
C VAL A 30 -8.00 -4.13 -5.32
N VAL A 31 -7.67 -4.17 -4.03
CA VAL A 31 -6.84 -5.22 -3.45
C VAL A 31 -7.74 -6.26 -2.79
N ASP A 32 -7.84 -7.42 -3.41
CA ASP A 32 -8.69 -8.54 -2.99
C ASP A 32 -8.06 -9.32 -1.83
N GLN A 33 -6.75 -9.57 -1.94
CA GLN A 33 -5.95 -10.20 -0.89
C GLN A 33 -4.65 -9.46 -0.65
N LEU A 34 -4.30 -9.31 0.63
CA LEU A 34 -3.06 -8.66 1.04
C LEU A 34 -2.35 -9.43 2.15
N SER A 35 -1.11 -9.03 2.40
CA SER A 35 -0.35 -9.34 3.61
C SER A 35 0.11 -8.05 4.30
N VAL A 36 0.09 -8.01 5.63
CA VAL A 36 0.68 -6.90 6.40
C VAL A 36 2.17 -7.19 6.57
N VAL A 37 3.01 -6.34 6.00
CA VAL A 37 4.47 -6.44 6.09
C VAL A 37 4.96 -5.84 7.41
N ASN A 38 4.41 -4.70 7.81
CA ASN A 38 4.74 -4.05 9.07
C ASN A 38 3.65 -3.05 9.50
N SER A 39 3.62 -2.70 10.79
CA SER A 39 2.73 -1.71 11.40
C SER A 39 3.52 -0.64 12.14
N PHE A 40 3.09 0.61 12.07
CA PHE A 40 3.87 1.78 12.51
C PHE A 40 3.13 2.69 13.50
N GLY A 41 1.94 2.28 13.97
CA GLY A 41 1.15 3.16 14.84
C GLY A 41 0.82 4.49 14.12
N VAL A 42 1.11 5.61 14.79
CA VAL A 42 0.85 6.97 14.25
C VAL A 42 1.97 7.49 13.32
N GLU A 43 3.10 6.78 13.21
CA GLU A 43 4.32 7.28 12.56
C GLU A 43 4.36 7.02 11.05
N SER A 44 3.69 7.87 10.26
CA SER A 44 3.65 7.77 8.79
C SER A 44 5.02 7.86 8.12
N LYS A 45 5.95 8.64 8.69
CA LYS A 45 7.30 8.85 8.14
C LYS A 45 8.11 7.55 8.15
N GLU A 46 7.98 6.76 9.21
CA GLU A 46 8.67 5.48 9.33
C GLU A 46 8.09 4.45 8.35
N ALA A 47 6.76 4.44 8.18
CA ALA A 47 6.09 3.61 7.18
C ALA A 47 6.61 3.90 5.76
N LEU A 48 6.65 5.18 5.37
CA LEU A 48 7.17 5.61 4.07
C LEU A 48 8.66 5.27 3.89
N LYS A 49 9.49 5.49 4.92
CA LYS A 49 10.92 5.14 4.88
C LYS A 49 11.12 3.64 4.63
N THR A 50 10.34 2.80 5.30
CA THR A 50 10.39 1.34 5.17
C THR A 50 9.94 0.90 3.78
N TYR A 51 8.84 1.48 3.28
CA TYR A 51 8.37 1.27 1.92
C TYR A 51 9.47 1.60 0.89
N MET A 52 10.11 2.77 0.98
CA MET A 52 11.14 3.19 0.02
C MET A 52 12.35 2.25 0.01
N LYS A 53 12.73 1.72 1.18
CA LYS A 53 13.80 0.72 1.30
C LYS A 53 13.41 -0.57 0.57
N LEU A 54 12.26 -1.15 0.90
CA LEU A 54 11.81 -2.43 0.33
C LEU A 54 11.52 -2.33 -1.18
N HIS A 55 10.95 -1.21 -1.63
CA HIS A 55 10.70 -0.98 -3.05
C HIS A 55 12.01 -0.86 -3.85
N ARG A 56 13.07 -0.30 -3.26
CA ARG A 56 14.40 -0.25 -3.89
C ARG A 56 15.02 -1.65 -3.99
N GLU A 57 14.85 -2.48 -2.97
CA GLU A 57 15.37 -3.84 -2.93
C GLU A 57 14.65 -4.76 -3.93
N ASN A 58 13.33 -4.61 -4.07
CA ASN A 58 12.55 -5.36 -5.06
C ASN A 58 11.37 -4.54 -5.59
N LYS A 59 11.56 -3.97 -6.78
CA LYS A 59 10.54 -3.16 -7.48
C LYS A 59 9.33 -3.96 -7.95
N ALA A 60 9.43 -5.29 -8.03
CA ALA A 60 8.33 -6.15 -8.47
C ALA A 60 7.29 -6.39 -7.37
N ARG A 61 7.63 -6.11 -6.10
CA ARG A 61 6.68 -6.20 -4.99
C ARG A 61 5.69 -5.06 -5.06
N GLU A 62 4.40 -5.41 -5.02
CA GLU A 62 3.30 -4.45 -5.01
C GLU A 62 3.01 -4.01 -3.57
N LEU A 63 3.71 -2.96 -3.12
CA LEU A 63 3.68 -2.48 -1.75
C LEU A 63 2.89 -1.17 -1.61
N TYR A 64 2.15 -1.02 -0.52
CA TYR A 64 1.39 0.21 -0.23
C TYR A 64 1.46 0.60 1.24
N VAL A 65 1.62 1.90 1.49
CA VAL A 65 1.48 2.49 2.83
C VAL A 65 0.07 3.03 2.96
N VAL A 66 -0.71 2.49 3.88
CA VAL A 66 -2.12 2.85 4.08
C VAL A 66 -2.43 3.03 5.56
N HIS A 67 -3.47 3.82 5.84
CA HIS A 67 -3.96 4.04 7.19
C HIS A 67 -5.28 3.27 7.40
N THR A 68 -5.39 2.52 8.49
CA THR A 68 -6.52 1.62 8.76
C THR A 68 -7.81 2.33 9.21
N SER A 69 -7.79 3.66 9.30
CA SER A 69 -9.02 4.46 9.42
C SER A 69 -9.87 4.45 8.16
N ARG A 70 -9.30 4.10 6.99
CA ARG A 70 -10.05 3.99 5.74
C ARG A 70 -10.96 2.77 5.80
N GLU A 71 -12.24 2.98 5.52
CA GLU A 71 -13.23 1.89 5.53
C GLU A 71 -12.96 0.89 4.40
N GLU A 72 -12.72 1.41 3.21
CA GLU A 72 -12.37 0.64 2.01
C GLU A 72 -10.89 0.83 1.65
N LEU A 73 -10.31 -0.19 1.00
CA LEU A 73 -8.94 -0.14 0.49
C LEU A 73 -9.00 0.16 -1.00
N ASP A 74 -9.26 1.43 -1.34
CA ASP A 74 -9.19 1.92 -2.70
C ASP A 74 -7.90 2.73 -2.92
N ILE A 75 -7.06 2.20 -3.81
CA ILE A 75 -5.76 2.81 -4.12
C ILE A 75 -5.88 3.45 -5.49
N GLU A 76 -5.82 4.77 -5.54
CA GLU A 76 -5.80 5.49 -6.82
C GLU A 76 -4.44 5.28 -7.51
N VAL A 77 -4.51 4.77 -8.75
CA VAL A 77 -3.36 4.57 -9.62
C VAL A 77 -3.32 5.72 -10.62
N THR A 78 -2.40 6.65 -10.39
CA THR A 78 -2.06 7.65 -11.41
C THR A 78 -1.08 7.03 -12.40
N VAL A 79 -1.57 6.66 -13.58
CA VAL A 79 -0.71 6.25 -14.69
C VAL A 79 -0.03 7.51 -15.24
N TRP A 80 1.23 7.72 -14.89
CA TRP A 80 2.02 8.81 -15.49
C TRP A 80 2.42 8.42 -16.91
N THR A 81 1.58 8.76 -17.90
CA THR A 81 1.94 8.70 -19.31
C THR A 81 2.90 9.85 -19.64
N GLY A 82 4.20 9.58 -19.56
CA GLY A 82 5.24 10.46 -20.10
C GLY A 82 5.85 11.44 -19.11
N ILE A 83 6.80 10.95 -18.31
CA ILE A 83 7.97 11.77 -17.96
C ILE A 83 9.19 11.00 -18.45
N ARG A 84 9.74 11.44 -19.59
CA ARG A 84 11.15 11.17 -19.89
C ARG A 84 11.95 11.95 -18.86
N ALA A 85 12.35 11.30 -17.78
CA ALA A 85 13.44 11.83 -16.98
C ALA A 85 14.71 11.65 -17.84
N ILE A 86 15.15 12.74 -18.47
CA ILE A 86 16.56 12.91 -18.79
C ILE A 86 17.24 13.05 -17.43
N GLN A 87 17.95 12.02 -16.99
CA GLN A 87 19.06 12.17 -16.06
C GLN A 87 20.02 11.00 -16.19
#